data_AF-A0AAD7GMT3-F1
#
_entry.id   AF-A0AAD7GMT3-F1
#
_cell.length_a   1.000
_cell.length_b   1.000
_cell.length_c   1.000
_cell.angle_alpha   90.00
_cell.angle_beta   90.00
_cell.angle_gamma   90.00
#
_symmetry.space_group_name_H-M   'P 1'
#
loop_
_entity.id
_entity.type
_entity.pdbx_description
1 polymer ?
#
loop_
_entity_poly.entity_id
_entity_poly.type
_entity_poly.pdbx_seq_one_letter_code
_entity_poly.pdbx_strand_id
1 'polypeptide(L)'
;MFPTSARLSRFQGRRSLQSFRANKDFYKGNRQAALPGGHRTGAPGVHVNRRPGYLLLESKVRVFVAPHIDHILASPLKPYVSRNVRIPDTKKHGVFKGMPDSGLTPAHFLGVARKWHLEQQRLKSAGGAGAGAGEAGADA
;
A
#
# COMPACT_ATOMS: atom_id res chain seq x y z
N MET A 1 9.94 -7.09 -40.82
CA MET A 1 9.82 -5.73 -41.39
C MET A 1 10.50 -4.76 -40.43
N PHE A 2 11.67 -4.23 -40.81
CA PHE A 2 12.44 -3.31 -39.98
C PHE A 2 11.84 -1.90 -40.08
N PRO A 3 11.61 -1.18 -38.95
CA PRO A 3 11.14 0.20 -39.02
C PRO A 3 12.26 1.07 -39.59
N THR A 4 11.99 1.65 -40.76
CA THR A 4 12.93 2.53 -41.47
C THR A 4 13.16 3.82 -40.68
N SER A 5 14.44 4.14 -40.56
CA SER A 5 15.05 5.35 -40.02
C SER A 5 14.44 6.65 -40.57
N ALA A 6 14.58 7.72 -39.78
CA ALA A 6 13.94 9.03 -39.92
C ALA A 6 13.75 9.50 -41.37
N ARG A 7 12.50 9.47 -41.86
CA ARG A 7 12.13 10.17 -43.08
C ARG A 7 11.89 11.64 -42.75
N LEU A 8 12.57 12.52 -43.49
CA LEU A 8 12.29 13.95 -43.66
C LEU A 8 10.90 14.18 -44.31
N SER A 9 9.87 13.42 -43.90
CA SER A 9 8.54 13.44 -44.49
C SER A 9 7.70 14.52 -43.82
N ARG A 10 7.25 15.47 -44.64
CA ARG A 10 6.30 16.52 -44.28
C ARG A 10 5.10 15.94 -43.51
N PHE A 11 4.88 16.47 -42.32
CA PHE A 11 3.64 16.42 -41.54
C PHE A 11 3.08 15.04 -41.13
N GLN A 12 3.27 14.69 -39.86
CA GLN A 12 2.53 13.61 -39.19
C GLN A 12 1.18 14.13 -38.66
N GLY A 13 0.22 14.31 -39.57
CA GLY A 13 -1.10 14.88 -39.28
C GLY A 13 -2.05 14.03 -38.43
N ARG A 14 -1.72 12.76 -38.19
CA ARG A 14 -2.56 11.81 -37.41
C ARG A 14 -2.01 11.48 -36.02
N ARG A 15 -1.02 12.23 -35.52
CA ARG A 15 -0.53 12.05 -34.13
C ARG A 15 -1.49 12.71 -33.14
N SER A 16 -1.64 12.12 -31.96
CA SER A 16 -2.45 12.72 -30.90
C SER A 16 -1.91 14.11 -30.53
N LEU A 17 -2.82 15.10 -30.46
CA LEU A 17 -2.46 16.47 -30.13
C LEU A 17 -1.93 16.54 -28.70
N GLN A 18 -0.80 17.20 -28.52
CA GLN A 18 -0.17 17.45 -27.23
C GLN A 18 -0.47 18.89 -26.80
N SER A 19 -0.52 19.15 -25.50
CA SER A 19 -0.82 20.48 -24.94
C SER A 19 0.12 21.55 -25.49
N PHE A 20 1.42 21.26 -25.58
CA PHE A 20 2.44 22.20 -26.09
C PHE A 20 2.41 22.43 -27.61
N ARG A 21 1.59 21.70 -28.36
CA ARG A 21 1.47 21.84 -29.84
C ARG A 21 0.20 22.58 -30.28
N ALA A 22 -0.64 22.97 -29.34
CA ALA A 22 -1.96 23.52 -29.62
C ALA A 22 -2.03 25.01 -29.25
N ASN A 23 -3.14 25.66 -29.65
CA ASN A 23 -3.37 27.07 -29.39
C ASN A 23 -3.92 27.32 -27.96
N LYS A 24 -4.08 28.59 -27.59
CA LYS A 24 -4.47 29.09 -26.26
C LYS A 24 -5.70 28.39 -25.65
N ASP A 25 -6.69 28.03 -26.46
CA ASP A 25 -7.95 27.45 -25.98
C ASP A 25 -7.89 25.93 -25.77
N PHE A 26 -6.80 25.28 -26.20
CA PHE A 26 -6.64 23.83 -26.06
C PHE A 26 -6.04 23.47 -24.70
N TYR A 27 -6.86 22.87 -23.84
CA TYR A 27 -6.42 22.26 -22.60
C TYR A 27 -6.44 20.74 -22.67
N LYS A 28 -5.33 20.10 -22.28
CA LYS A 28 -5.23 18.64 -22.13
C LYS A 28 -4.60 18.32 -20.78
N GLY A 29 -5.32 17.58 -19.93
CA GLY A 29 -4.86 17.21 -18.60
C GLY A 29 -3.79 16.10 -18.61
N ASN A 30 -2.91 16.12 -17.61
CA ASN A 30 -1.78 15.18 -17.47
C ASN A 30 -2.11 13.90 -16.67
N ARG A 31 -3.40 13.53 -16.58
CA ARG A 31 -3.87 12.41 -15.74
C ARG A 31 -3.37 12.46 -14.28
N GLN A 32 -3.19 13.65 -13.70
CA GLN A 32 -2.78 13.80 -12.30
C GLN A 32 -3.73 13.10 -11.31
N ALA A 33 -4.99 12.88 -11.71
CA ALA A 33 -6.00 12.10 -10.98
C ALA A 33 -5.77 10.58 -10.95
N ALA A 34 -4.85 10.04 -11.75
CA ALA A 34 -4.52 8.60 -11.76
C ALA A 34 -3.49 8.28 -10.69
N LEU A 35 -3.65 7.14 -10.01
CA LEU A 35 -2.58 6.58 -9.17
C LEU A 35 -1.51 5.91 -10.03
N PRO A 36 -0.25 5.84 -9.56
CA PRO A 36 0.78 5.01 -10.18
C PRO A 36 0.27 3.57 -10.30
N GLY A 37 0.10 3.08 -11.54
CA GLY A 37 -0.40 1.72 -11.81
C GLY A 37 -1.86 1.44 -11.45
N GLY A 38 -2.65 2.47 -11.10
CA GLY A 38 -3.96 2.28 -10.47
C GLY A 38 -5.13 3.05 -11.10
N HIS A 39 -6.25 3.03 -10.39
CA HIS A 39 -7.51 3.65 -10.81
C HIS A 39 -7.47 5.19 -10.81
N ARG A 40 -8.40 5.80 -11.55
CA ARG A 40 -8.59 7.26 -11.56
C ARG A 40 -9.47 7.65 -10.39
N THR A 41 -9.00 8.57 -9.56
CA THR A 41 -9.68 9.04 -8.33
C THR A 41 -10.49 10.32 -8.52
N GLY A 42 -10.49 10.87 -9.73
CA GLY A 42 -11.21 12.11 -10.06
C GLY A 42 -10.43 13.38 -9.69
N ALA A 43 -11.06 14.53 -9.90
CA ALA A 43 -10.47 15.83 -9.61
C ALA A 43 -10.57 16.17 -8.12
N PRO A 44 -9.57 16.83 -7.52
CA PRO A 44 -9.54 17.15 -6.08
C PRO A 44 -10.48 18.32 -5.69
N GLY A 45 -11.17 18.93 -6.64
CA GLY A 45 -11.93 20.15 -6.44
C GLY A 45 -12.88 20.44 -7.60
N VAL A 46 -13.45 21.63 -7.58
CA VAL A 46 -14.48 22.06 -8.54
C VAL A 46 -14.15 23.46 -9.07
N HIS A 47 -14.41 23.67 -10.37
CA HIS A 47 -14.35 25.00 -10.97
C HIS A 47 -15.54 25.84 -10.52
N VAL A 48 -15.28 27.07 -10.11
CA VAL A 48 -16.34 27.99 -9.66
C VAL A 48 -16.95 28.67 -10.88
N ASN A 49 -18.23 28.42 -11.17
CA ASN A 49 -18.87 28.92 -12.39
C ASN A 49 -19.01 30.45 -12.47
N ARG A 50 -18.97 31.16 -11.34
CA ARG A 50 -19.20 32.62 -11.27
C ARG A 50 -17.93 33.47 -11.32
N ARG A 51 -16.76 32.90 -11.01
CA ARG A 51 -15.47 33.62 -10.98
C ARG A 51 -14.38 32.68 -11.49
N PRO A 52 -13.40 33.18 -12.27
CA PRO A 52 -12.26 32.36 -12.67
C PRO A 52 -11.51 31.91 -11.40
N GLY A 53 -11.69 30.64 -11.05
CA GLY A 53 -11.17 30.09 -9.80
C GLY A 53 -11.43 28.60 -9.69
N TYR A 54 -10.59 27.94 -8.91
CA TYR A 54 -10.71 26.52 -8.59
C TYR A 54 -10.74 26.36 -7.08
N LEU A 55 -11.79 25.72 -6.56
CA LEU A 55 -11.93 25.45 -5.15
C LEU A 55 -11.47 24.02 -4.86
N LEU A 56 -10.46 23.89 -3.99
CA LEU A 56 -10.01 22.59 -3.50
C LEU A 56 -10.98 22.07 -2.44
N LEU A 57 -11.39 20.81 -2.58
CA LEU A 57 -12.20 20.11 -1.60
C LEU A 57 -11.30 19.16 -0.83
N GLU A 58 -10.99 19.49 0.43
CA GLU A 58 -10.08 18.70 1.27
C GLU A 58 -10.50 17.22 1.36
N SER A 59 -11.81 16.95 1.36
CA SER A 59 -12.39 15.60 1.34
C SER A 59 -12.04 14.76 0.11
N LYS A 60 -11.65 15.39 -1.00
CA LYS A 60 -11.26 14.73 -2.26
C LYS A 60 -9.76 14.79 -2.51
N VAL A 61 -9.01 15.47 -1.65
CA VAL A 61 -7.56 15.50 -1.73
C VAL A 61 -7.02 14.17 -1.25
N ARG A 62 -6.12 13.59 -2.03
CA ARG A 62 -5.46 12.33 -1.69
C ARG A 62 -4.34 12.58 -0.71
N VAL A 63 -4.31 11.79 0.35
CA VAL A 63 -3.26 11.80 1.37
C VAL A 63 -2.64 10.41 1.44
N PHE A 64 -1.31 10.35 1.35
CA PHE A 64 -0.57 9.11 1.58
C PHE A 64 -0.13 9.07 3.03
N VAL A 65 -0.81 8.23 3.82
CA VAL A 65 -0.52 8.09 5.25
C VAL A 65 0.65 7.13 5.41
N ALA A 66 1.76 7.66 5.93
CA ALA A 66 2.91 6.86 6.33
C ALA A 66 2.88 6.62 7.85
N PRO A 67 3.38 5.46 8.33
CA PRO A 67 3.62 5.26 9.76
C PRO A 67 4.69 6.23 10.28
N HIS A 68 4.75 6.41 11.61
CA HIS A 68 5.73 7.31 12.23
C HIS A 68 7.16 6.91 11.84
N ILE A 69 8.02 7.92 11.60
CA ILE A 69 9.36 7.70 11.07
C ILE A 69 10.22 6.81 11.97
N ASP A 70 10.09 6.96 13.29
CA ASP A 70 10.83 6.15 14.25
C ASP A 70 10.47 4.66 14.14
N HIS A 71 9.20 4.34 13.88
CA HIS A 71 8.77 2.95 13.67
C HIS A 71 9.33 2.38 12.36
N ILE A 72 9.44 3.21 11.31
CA ILE A 72 10.03 2.79 10.03
C ILE A 72 11.51 2.46 10.24
N LEU A 73 12.24 3.33 10.93
CA LEU A 73 13.67 3.18 11.18
C LEU A 73 13.98 2.03 12.15
N ALA A 74 13.17 1.85 13.19
CA ALA A 74 13.27 0.75 14.13
C ALA A 74 12.83 -0.59 13.52
N SER A 75 12.11 -0.58 12.39
CA SER A 75 11.64 -1.83 11.79
C SER A 75 12.83 -2.67 11.29
N PRO A 76 12.85 -3.98 11.60
CA PRO A 76 13.86 -4.89 11.05
C PRO A 76 13.61 -5.19 9.56
N LEU A 77 12.46 -4.76 9.02
CA LEU A 77 12.06 -5.03 7.65
C LEU A 77 12.81 -4.12 6.68
N LYS A 78 13.52 -4.74 5.73
CA LYS A 78 14.21 -4.06 4.63
C LYS A 78 13.54 -4.42 3.30
N PRO A 79 13.65 -3.56 2.27
CA PRO A 79 13.06 -3.84 0.96
C PRO A 79 13.66 -5.07 0.26
N TYR A 80 14.85 -5.50 0.70
CA TYR A 80 15.56 -6.66 0.17
C TYR A 80 15.87 -7.66 1.28
N VAL A 81 15.97 -8.93 0.88
CA VAL A 81 16.36 -10.04 1.75
C VAL A 81 17.78 -10.48 1.39
N SER A 82 18.56 -10.92 2.38
CA SER A 82 19.90 -11.46 2.16
C SER A 82 19.84 -12.73 1.30
N ARG A 83 20.74 -12.84 0.32
CA ARG A 83 20.88 -14.03 -0.55
C ARG A 83 21.22 -15.31 0.22
N ASN A 84 21.80 -15.18 1.41
CA ASN A 84 22.20 -16.30 2.25
C ASN A 84 21.00 -16.91 3.00
N VAL A 85 19.89 -16.20 3.10
CA VAL A 85 18.67 -16.69 3.73
C VAL A 85 17.89 -17.52 2.72
N ARG A 86 18.01 -18.85 2.82
CA ARG A 86 17.21 -19.79 2.04
C ARG A 86 15.95 -20.17 2.82
N ILE A 87 14.80 -20.16 2.14
CA ILE A 87 13.56 -20.69 2.71
C ILE A 87 13.69 -22.21 2.80
N PRO A 88 13.63 -22.82 4.00
CA PRO A 88 13.74 -24.26 4.15
C PRO A 88 12.58 -24.98 3.45
N ASP A 89 12.82 -26.17 2.90
CA ASP A 89 11.83 -26.95 2.13
C ASP A 89 10.50 -27.15 2.86
N THR A 90 10.54 -27.30 4.19
CA THR A 90 9.37 -27.44 5.05
C THR A 90 8.44 -26.22 5.05
N LYS A 91 8.99 -25.02 4.77
CA LYS A 91 8.30 -23.73 4.65
C LYS A 91 8.14 -23.25 3.20
N LYS A 92 8.58 -24.05 2.20
CA LYS A 92 8.37 -23.74 0.77
C LYS A 92 6.91 -23.90 0.34
N HIS A 93 6.14 -24.71 1.06
CA HIS A 93 4.68 -24.65 0.98
C HIS A 93 4.27 -23.26 1.47
N GLY A 94 3.96 -22.37 0.52
CA GLY A 94 4.03 -20.91 0.70
C GLY A 94 3.12 -20.31 1.78
N VAL A 95 3.03 -18.99 1.76
CA VAL A 95 2.26 -18.16 2.72
C VAL A 95 0.82 -18.65 2.95
N PHE A 96 0.26 -19.42 2.02
CA PHE A 96 -1.10 -19.96 2.05
C PHE A 96 -1.21 -21.39 2.60
N LYS A 97 -0.15 -21.97 3.16
CA LYS A 97 -0.21 -23.31 3.77
C LYS A 97 -1.19 -23.30 4.95
N GLY A 98 -2.35 -23.96 4.80
CA GLY A 98 -3.44 -23.98 5.78
C GLY A 98 -4.60 -23.03 5.47
N MET A 99 -4.55 -22.34 4.33
CA MET A 99 -5.70 -21.64 3.76
C MET A 99 -6.54 -22.66 2.97
N PRO A 100 -7.87 -22.69 3.13
CA PRO A 100 -8.71 -23.62 2.38
C PRO A 100 -8.76 -23.20 0.91
N ASP A 101 -8.97 -24.16 0.02
CA ASP A 101 -9.02 -23.93 -1.42
C ASP A 101 -10.11 -22.93 -1.84
N SER A 102 -11.15 -22.77 -1.00
CA SER A 102 -12.20 -21.77 -1.16
C SER A 102 -11.77 -20.32 -0.86
N GLY A 103 -10.50 -20.10 -0.47
CA GLY A 103 -9.99 -18.80 -0.07
C GLY A 103 -10.34 -18.39 1.37
N LEU A 104 -10.21 -17.10 1.69
CA LEU A 104 -10.44 -16.55 3.03
C LEU A 104 -11.95 -16.46 3.32
N THR A 105 -12.56 -17.57 3.74
CA THR A 105 -13.98 -17.61 4.12
C THR A 105 -14.19 -17.02 5.52
N PRO A 106 -15.36 -16.42 5.81
CA PRO A 106 -15.66 -15.91 7.15
C PRO A 106 -15.54 -16.96 8.26
N ALA A 107 -15.93 -18.21 7.96
CA ALA A 107 -15.82 -19.33 8.89
C ALA A 107 -14.36 -19.69 9.21
N HIS A 108 -13.48 -19.71 8.18
CA HIS A 108 -12.05 -19.94 8.39
C HIS A 108 -11.40 -18.81 9.18
N PHE A 109 -11.69 -17.56 8.83
CA PHE A 109 -11.21 -16.39 9.57
C PHE A 109 -11.63 -16.43 11.04
N LEU A 110 -12.90 -16.72 11.33
CA LEU A 110 -13.40 -16.86 12.69
C LEU A 110 -12.68 -17.99 13.45
N GLY A 111 -12.42 -19.12 12.80
CA GLY A 111 -11.68 -20.23 13.38
C GLY A 111 -10.25 -19.85 13.75
N VAL A 112 -9.53 -19.16 12.87
CA VAL A 112 -8.16 -18.67 13.12
C VAL A 112 -8.16 -17.63 14.24
N ALA A 113 -9.09 -16.67 14.22
CA ALA A 113 -9.21 -15.63 15.25
C ALA A 113 -9.47 -16.23 16.64
N ARG A 114 -10.34 -17.24 16.75
CA ARG A 114 -10.59 -17.97 18.01
C ARG A 114 -9.35 -18.67 18.54
N LYS A 115 -8.62 -19.38 17.66
CA LYS A 115 -7.36 -20.06 18.04
C LYS A 115 -6.34 -19.06 18.58
N TRP A 116 -6.14 -17.95 17.87
CA TRP A 116 -5.21 -16.90 18.29
C TRP A 116 -5.63 -16.27 19.63
N HIS A 117 -6.93 -16.02 19.84
CA HIS A 117 -7.43 -15.47 21.10
C HIS A 117 -7.18 -16.41 22.28
N LEU A 118 -7.43 -17.72 22.12
CA LEU A 118 -7.16 -18.72 23.14
C LEU A 118 -5.66 -18.86 23.44
N GLU A 119 -4.79 -18.79 22.44
CA GLU A 119 -3.34 -18.77 22.64
C GLU A 119 -2.88 -17.54 23.43
N GLN A 120 -3.40 -16.36 23.11
CA GLN A 120 -3.10 -15.14 23.87
C GLN A 120 -3.58 -15.23 25.33
N GLN A 121 -4.76 -15.81 25.56
CA GLN A 121 -5.24 -16.06 26.92
C GLN A 121 -4.33 -17.02 27.68
N ARG A 122 -3.89 -18.11 27.04
CA ARG A 122 -2.94 -19.08 27.64
C ARG A 122 -1.60 -18.44 27.98
N LEU A 123 -1.06 -17.61 27.09
CA LEU A 123 0.19 -16.89 27.33
C LEU A 123 0.05 -15.91 28.51
N LYS A 124 -1.07 -15.19 28.60
CA LYS A 124 -1.36 -14.30 29.73
C LYS A 124 -1.53 -15.06 31.04
N SER A 125 -2.23 -16.20 31.05
CA SER A 125 -2.40 -17.02 32.26
C SER A 125 -1.08 -17.67 32.70
N ALA A 126 -0.22 -18.07 31.75
CA ALA A 126 1.09 -18.63 32.03
C ALA A 126 2.09 -17.57 32.54
N GLY A 127 2.03 -16.34 31.99
CA GLY A 127 2.82 -15.21 32.46
C GLY A 127 2.37 -14.64 33.81
N GLY A 128 1.13 -14.90 34.24
CA GLY A 128 0.58 -14.46 35.53
C GLY A 128 1.02 -15.30 36.73
N ALA A 129 1.58 -16.50 36.53
CA ALA A 129 1.99 -17.40 37.62
C ALA A 129 3.42 -17.12 38.16
N GLY A 130 4.13 -16.13 37.60
CA GLY A 130 5.54 -15.81 37.95
C GLY A 130 5.77 -14.47 38.65
N ALA A 131 4.73 -13.68 38.95
CA ALA A 131 4.87 -12.35 39.54
C ALA A 131 4.35 -12.27 40.99
N GLY A 132 4.61 -13.31 41.80
CA GLY A 132 4.09 -13.42 43.17
C GLY A 132 4.96 -14.20 44.14
N ALA A 133 6.28 -14.22 43.95
CA ALA A 133 7.22 -14.80 44.91
C ALA A 133 8.54 -14.02 44.90
N GLY A 134 8.62 -12.95 45.69
CA GLY A 134 9.84 -12.17 45.78
C GLY A 134 9.74 -10.86 46.56
N GLU A 135 8.96 -10.79 47.64
CA GLU A 135 9.12 -9.74 48.65
C GLU A 135 8.67 -10.29 50.01
N ALA A 136 9.56 -11.08 50.62
CA ALA A 136 9.46 -11.46 52.02
C ALA A 136 10.84 -11.27 52.65
N GLY A 137 10.98 -10.16 53.38
CA GLY A 137 11.82 -10.00 54.57
C GLY A 137 13.34 -10.06 54.42
N ALA A 138 13.98 -8.91 54.62
CA ALA A 138 15.18 -8.83 55.47
C ALA A 138 15.22 -7.43 56.12
N ASP A 139 14.86 -7.39 57.40
CA ASP A 139 15.06 -6.28 58.34
C ASP A 139 16.55 -5.91 58.48
N ALA A 140 16.84 -4.60 58.56
CA ALA A 140 17.74 -3.93 59.54
C ALA A 140 18.00 -2.47 59.14
#